data_AF-A0A1Y0K4J1-F1
#
_entry.id   AF-A0A1Y0K4J1-F1
#
_cell.length_a   1.000
_cell.length_b   1.000
_cell.length_c   1.000
_cell.angle_alpha   90.00
_cell.angle_beta   90.00
_cell.angle_gamma   90.00
#
_symmetry.space_group_name_H-M   'P 1'
#
loop_
_entity.id
_entity.type
_entity.pdbx_description
1 polymer ?
#
loop_
_entity_poly.entity_id
_entity_poly.type
_entity_poly.pdbx_seq_one_letter_code
_entity_poly.pdbx_strand_id
1 'polypeptide(L)'
;HPPDHINVDGTDDRAADGWLLAVGCKFSKDRFLAVAPLHPENEQLIDISGEKMVVLDDHPLGEEPDDFIIFRRDLIPTNEGYDLDQSPLAITDAKESDVFR
;
A
#
# COMPACT_ATOMS: atom_id res chain seq x y z
N HIS A 1 -20.87 -7.95 2.94
CA HIS A 1 -20.08 -8.95 2.20
C HIS A 1 -18.86 -9.23 3.05
N PRO A 2 -18.35 -10.47 3.06
CA PRO A 2 -17.19 -10.78 3.89
C PRO A 2 -15.96 -10.04 3.35
N PRO A 3 -15.03 -9.64 4.24
CA PRO A 3 -13.71 -9.19 3.84
C PRO A 3 -13.01 -10.29 3.03
N ASP A 4 -12.19 -9.89 2.06
CA ASP A 4 -11.44 -10.86 1.24
C ASP A 4 -10.03 -11.04 1.81
N HIS A 5 -9.23 -9.98 1.79
CA HIS A 5 -7.86 -10.00 2.30
C HIS A 5 -7.69 -9.18 3.59
N ILE A 6 -6.87 -9.72 4.49
CA ILE A 6 -6.60 -9.22 5.83
C ILE A 6 -5.10 -9.36 6.08
N ASN A 7 -4.43 -8.27 6.45
CA ASN A 7 -3.00 -8.30 6.78
C ASN A 7 -2.74 -7.58 8.12
N VAL A 8 -1.85 -8.15 8.92
CA VAL A 8 -1.41 -7.61 10.21
C VAL A 8 0.03 -7.12 10.05
N ASP A 9 0.36 -5.99 10.66
CA ASP A 9 1.70 -5.44 10.63
C ASP A 9 2.78 -6.48 10.99
N GLY A 10 3.73 -6.68 10.06
CA GLY A 10 4.88 -7.57 10.25
C GLY A 10 4.59 -9.09 10.27
N THR A 11 3.41 -9.55 9.83
CA THR A 11 3.16 -11.00 9.80
C THR A 11 4.00 -11.75 8.77
N ASP A 12 4.37 -11.09 7.67
CA ASP A 12 5.12 -11.71 6.59
C ASP A 12 6.65 -11.68 6.78
N ASP A 13 7.15 -11.01 7.82
CA ASP A 13 8.60 -10.84 8.09
C ASP A 13 9.06 -11.34 9.48
N ARG A 14 8.25 -12.16 10.16
CA ARG A 14 8.45 -12.62 11.56
C ARG A 14 8.55 -11.50 12.60
N ALA A 15 8.32 -10.24 12.21
CA ALA A 15 8.39 -9.06 13.06
C ALA A 15 6.98 -8.53 13.36
N ALA A 16 6.03 -9.44 13.59
CA ALA A 16 4.65 -9.07 13.86
C ALA A 16 4.58 -8.35 15.21
N ASP A 17 4.39 -7.04 15.17
CA ASP A 17 4.32 -6.19 16.36
C ASP A 17 2.88 -6.08 16.89
N GLY A 18 1.89 -6.53 16.11
CA GLY A 18 0.51 -6.73 16.55
C GLY A 18 -0.22 -5.43 16.89
N TRP A 19 0.09 -4.37 16.14
CA TRP A 19 -0.41 -3.03 16.38
C TRP A 19 -1.56 -2.68 15.45
N LEU A 20 -1.48 -3.06 14.18
CA LEU A 20 -2.41 -2.65 13.14
C LEU A 20 -2.86 -3.84 12.28
N LEU A 21 -4.16 -3.89 12.05
CA LEU A 21 -4.82 -4.80 11.13
C LEU A 21 -5.48 -3.98 10.03
N ALA A 22 -5.10 -4.22 8.78
CA ALA A 22 -5.81 -3.67 7.63
C ALA A 22 -6.70 -4.75 7.01
N VAL A 23 -7.90 -4.33 6.60
CA VAL A 23 -8.95 -5.22 6.06
C VAL A 23 -9.50 -4.65 4.76
N GLY A 24 -9.29 -5.37 3.65
CA GLY A 24 -9.86 -5.03 2.35
C GLY A 24 -11.32 -5.51 2.23
N CYS A 25 -12.26 -4.58 2.10
CA CYS A 25 -13.68 -4.87 1.89
C CYS A 25 -14.10 -4.54 0.45
N LYS A 26 -14.51 -5.57 -0.30
CA LYS A 26 -14.97 -5.52 -1.71
C LYS A 26 -16.25 -4.72 -2.01
N PHE A 27 -16.83 -4.04 -1.03
CA PHE A 27 -18.02 -3.22 -1.22
C PHE A 27 -18.08 -2.12 -0.14
N SER A 28 -17.85 -0.87 -0.51
CA SER A 28 -17.93 0.27 0.43
C SER A 28 -19.35 0.71 0.81
N LYS A 29 -20.35 0.43 -0.04
CA LYS A 29 -21.77 0.75 0.20
C LYS A 29 -22.02 2.20 0.69
N ASP A 30 -22.49 2.35 1.92
CA ASP A 30 -22.92 3.59 2.58
C ASP A 30 -21.82 4.23 3.43
N ARG A 31 -20.60 3.69 3.40
CA ARG A 31 -19.45 4.22 4.16
C ARG A 31 -18.93 5.54 3.60
N PHE A 32 -19.18 5.81 2.31
CA PHE A 32 -18.73 7.03 1.64
C PHE A 32 -19.88 7.76 0.96
N LEU A 33 -19.63 9.03 0.59
CA LEU A 33 -20.55 9.79 -0.24
C LEU A 33 -20.76 9.07 -1.59
N ALA A 34 -21.99 9.07 -2.09
CA ALA A 34 -22.31 8.43 -3.35
C ALA A 34 -21.63 9.17 -4.53
N VAL A 35 -20.75 8.46 -5.25
CA VAL A 35 -19.88 9.03 -6.30
C VAL A 35 -20.10 8.40 -7.69
N ALA A 36 -21.35 8.12 -8.05
CA ALA A 36 -21.80 7.49 -9.32
C ALA A 36 -21.85 5.93 -9.26
N PRO A 37 -22.19 5.21 -10.36
CA PRO A 37 -22.49 3.77 -10.33
C PRO A 37 -21.37 2.88 -9.79
N LEU A 38 -20.11 3.28 -10.00
CA LEU A 38 -18.94 2.60 -9.49
C LEU A 38 -18.58 3.20 -8.12
N HIS A 39 -18.78 2.41 -7.07
CA HIS A 39 -18.39 2.79 -5.71
C HIS A 39 -16.93 2.37 -5.47
N PRO A 40 -16.15 3.13 -4.69
CA PRO A 40 -14.79 2.72 -4.32
C PRO A 40 -14.81 1.47 -3.44
N GLU A 41 -13.67 0.81 -3.32
CA GLU A 41 -13.48 -0.21 -2.29
C GLU A 41 -13.26 0.44 -0.91
N ASN A 42 -13.43 -0.34 0.17
CA ASN A 42 -13.20 0.15 1.53
C ASN A 42 -12.08 -0.63 2.22
N GLU A 43 -10.96 0.03 2.51
CA GLU A 43 -9.95 -0.51 3.42
C GLU A 43 -10.19 0.01 4.82
N GLN A 44 -10.35 -0.89 5.79
CA GLN A 44 -10.50 -0.54 7.19
C GLN A 44 -9.19 -0.74 7.93
N LEU A 45 -8.75 0.30 8.64
CA LEU A 45 -7.64 0.20 9.56
C LEU A 45 -8.17 -0.07 10.97
N ILE A 46 -7.69 -1.12 11.61
CA ILE A 46 -8.14 -1.61 12.91
C ILE A 46 -6.94 -1.70 13.86
N ASP A 47 -7.04 -1.04 15.02
CA ASP A 47 -6.11 -1.21 16.14
C ASP A 47 -6.39 -2.56 16.82
N ILE A 48 -5.35 -3.38 16.90
CA ILE A 48 -5.39 -4.70 17.55
C ILE A 48 -4.45 -4.81 18.75
N SER A 49 -3.91 -3.69 19.23
CA SER A 49 -2.92 -3.64 20.32
C SER A 49 -3.49 -3.94 21.71
N GLY A 50 -4.82 -3.81 21.87
CA GLY A 50 -5.53 -4.05 23.12
C GLY A 50 -6.34 -5.35 23.12
N GLU A 51 -7.09 -5.59 24.21
CA GLU A 51 -7.96 -6.77 24.33
C GLU A 51 -9.13 -6.80 23.33
N LYS A 52 -9.48 -5.64 22.75
CA LYS A 52 -10.58 -5.49 21.80
C LYS A 52 -10.10 -4.73 20.57
N MET A 53 -10.52 -5.23 19.41
CA MET A 53 -10.29 -4.58 18.13
C MET A 53 -11.09 -3.27 18.03
N VAL A 54 -10.44 -2.20 17.57
CA VAL A 54 -11.06 -0.87 17.39
C VAL A 54 -10.83 -0.39 15.97
N VAL A 55 -11.91 -0.08 15.25
CA VAL A 55 -11.81 0.54 13.91
C VAL A 55 -11.31 1.98 14.08
N LEU A 56 -10.18 2.29 13.45
CA LEU A 56 -9.56 3.61 13.47
C LEU A 56 -10.00 4.46 12.29
N ASP A 57 -10.02 3.89 11.08
CA ASP A 57 -10.28 4.61 9.84
C ASP A 57 -10.95 3.74 8.77
N ASP A 58 -11.73 4.37 7.89
CA ASP A 58 -12.25 3.79 6.65
C ASP A 58 -11.68 4.58 5.48
N HIS A 59 -10.83 3.94 4.68
CA HIS A 59 -10.17 4.57 3.56
C HIS A 59 -10.78 4.14 2.22
N PRO A 60 -11.28 5.08 1.39
CA PRO A 60 -11.80 4.75 0.08
C PRO A 60 -10.65 4.53 -0.90
N LEU A 61 -10.66 3.40 -1.60
CA LEU A 61 -9.65 3.08 -2.62
C LEU A 61 -10.24 2.90 -4.01
N GLY A 62 -9.45 3.31 -5.00
CA GLY A 62 -9.70 3.01 -6.42
C GLY A 62 -9.38 1.54 -6.74
N GLU A 63 -9.58 1.16 -8.01
CA GLU A 63 -9.60 -0.23 -8.54
C GLU A 63 -8.90 -1.30 -7.68
N GLU A 64 -9.74 -2.15 -7.06
CA GLU A 64 -9.51 -3.45 -6.41
C GLU A 64 -8.05 -3.86 -6.13
N PRO A 65 -7.41 -3.28 -5.08
CA PRO A 65 -6.21 -3.88 -4.52
C PRO A 65 -6.60 -5.18 -3.81
N ASP A 66 -6.19 -6.31 -4.39
CA ASP A 66 -6.50 -7.63 -3.85
C ASP A 66 -5.70 -7.93 -2.57
N ASP A 67 -4.46 -7.45 -2.43
CA ASP A 67 -3.62 -7.75 -1.28
C ASP A 67 -2.69 -6.59 -0.92
N PHE A 68 -2.29 -6.51 0.35
CA PHE A 68 -1.40 -5.47 0.88
C PHE A 68 -0.56 -6.02 2.03
N ILE A 69 0.61 -5.41 2.26
CA ILE A 69 1.53 -5.76 3.33
C ILE A 69 1.92 -4.48 4.08
N ILE A 70 1.92 -4.55 5.41
CA ILE A 70 2.36 -3.45 6.28
C ILE A 70 3.70 -3.85 6.90
N PHE A 71 4.71 -3.00 6.70
CA PHE A 71 6.05 -3.17 7.25
C PHE A 71 6.50 -1.90 7.97
N ARG A 72 7.42 -2.05 8.93
CA ARG A 72 7.96 -0.91 9.66
C ARG A 72 8.82 -0.03 8.78
N ARG A 73 8.78 1.28 9.03
CA ARG A 73 9.53 2.28 8.26
C ARG A 73 11.04 2.00 8.19
N ASP A 74 11.62 1.41 9.23
CA ASP A 74 13.06 1.14 9.31
C ASP A 74 13.52 -0.02 8.41
N LEU A 75 12.61 -0.85 7.91
CA LEU A 75 12.94 -1.99 7.04
C LEU A 75 13.26 -1.59 5.60
N ILE A 76 12.73 -0.46 5.11
CA ILE A 76 12.99 0.03 3.75
C ILE A 76 13.67 1.40 3.80
N PRO A 77 15.01 1.48 3.70
CA PRO A 77 15.67 2.73 3.42
C PRO A 77 15.34 3.19 2.00
N THR A 78 14.90 4.43 1.86
CA THR A 78 14.53 5.04 0.57
C THR A 78 15.66 5.95 0.12
N ASN A 79 16.08 5.85 -1.14
CA ASN A 79 17.03 6.79 -1.72
C ASN A 79 16.33 8.11 -2.08
N GLU A 80 16.98 9.24 -1.84
CA GLU A 80 16.44 10.57 -2.19
C GLU A 80 16.58 10.92 -3.67
N GLY A 81 17.47 10.22 -4.38
CA GLY A 81 17.71 10.39 -5.80
C GLY A 81 18.19 9.09 -6.43
N TYR A 82 18.04 9.00 -7.75
CA TYR A 82 18.57 7.89 -8.52
C TYR A 82 20.07 8.09 -8.74
N ASP A 83 20.84 7.06 -8.43
CA ASP A 83 22.23 6.97 -8.87
C ASP A 83 22.24 6.50 -10.32
N LEU A 84 22.82 7.33 -11.20
CA LEU A 84 22.86 7.04 -12.63
C LEU A 84 23.61 5.73 -12.90
N ASP A 85 24.65 5.44 -12.11
CA ASP A 85 25.49 4.25 -12.27
C ASP A 85 24.76 2.94 -11.88
N GLN A 86 23.60 3.03 -11.22
CA GLN A 86 22.77 1.87 -10.89
C GLN A 86 21.87 1.43 -12.05
N SER A 87 21.74 2.25 -13.09
CA SER A 87 20.93 1.92 -14.26
C SER A 87 21.79 1.22 -15.32
N PRO A 88 21.40 0.02 -15.81
CA PRO A 88 22.07 -0.62 -16.94
C PRO A 88 21.89 0.15 -18.27
N LEU A 89 21.05 1.20 -18.27
CA LEU A 89 20.77 2.07 -19.41
C LEU A 89 21.36 3.48 -19.22
N ALA A 90 22.29 3.64 -18.29
CA ALA A 90 22.97 4.91 -18.02
C ALA A 90 23.70 5.41 -19.28
N ILE A 91 23.32 6.61 -19.75
CA ILE A 91 24.05 7.33 -20.80
C ILE A 91 24.81 8.44 -20.09
N THR A 92 26.14 8.35 -20.07
CA THR A 92 26.99 9.27 -19.31
C THR A 92 27.72 10.26 -20.22
N ASP A 93 27.85 9.93 -21.51
CA ASP A 93 28.40 10.82 -22.53
C ASP A 93 27.38 11.08 -23.65
N ALA A 94 27.35 12.30 -24.17
CA ALA A 94 26.46 12.68 -25.27
C ALA A 94 26.70 11.84 -26.55
N LYS A 95 27.89 11.26 -26.72
CA LYS A 95 28.23 10.35 -27.84
C LYS A 95 27.58 8.98 -27.73
N GLU A 96 27.12 8.61 -26.54
CA GLU A 96 26.38 7.36 -26.29
C GLU A 96 24.87 7.55 -26.56
N SER A 97 24.44 8.78 -26.86
CA SER A 97 23.07 9.08 -27.28
C SER A 97 22.93 8.93 -28.80
N ASP A 98 22.01 8.08 -29.25
CA ASP A 98 21.65 7.87 -30.67
C ASP A 98 20.94 9.08 -31.33
N VAL A 99 21.10 10.28 -30.77
CA VAL A 99 20.51 11.52 -31.28
C VAL A 99 21.45 12.14 -32.30
N PHE A 100 21.21 11.85 -33.57
CA PHE A 100 21.85 12.54 -34.70
C PHE A 100 21.04 13.79 -35.09
N ARG A 101 21.72 14.90 -35.35
CA ARG A 101 21.13 16.14 -35.90
C ARG A 101 21.24 16.17 -37.42
#